data_AF-A0A2G4EZ82-F1
#
_entry.id   AF-A0A2G4EZ82-F1
#
_cell.length_a   1.000
_cell.length_b   1.000
_cell.length_c   1.000
_cell.angle_alpha   90.00
_cell.angle_beta   90.00
_cell.angle_gamma   90.00
#
_symmetry.space_group_name_H-M   'P 1'
#
loop_
_entity.id
_entity.type
_entity.pdbx_description
1 polymer ?
#
loop_
_entity_poly.entity_id
_entity_poly.type
_entity_poly.pdbx_seq_one_letter_code
_entity_poly.pdbx_strand_id
1 'polypeptide(L)'
;MKKLLDEILSVETSNRINSQPTKFFDNAYQAALAIEGTTYVQGFLVVSGIPDKVIEYSWIELGDRIIDPTFPHIGLNAENLYYFPAQSLSLKQITAIIEESKEDYPLDDPLPVYGDLPYEYYGDLMLGGKDYQTAYLLALDKCRELNPPQIEETK
;
A
#
# COMPACT_ATOMS: atom_id res chain seq x y z
N MET A 1 -1.46 12.95 11.98
CA MET A 1 -1.57 11.89 13.01
C MET A 1 -1.19 10.57 12.35
N LYS A 2 -0.35 9.74 12.99
CA LYS A 2 -0.04 8.40 12.50
C LYS A 2 -1.29 7.54 12.71
N LYS A 3 -1.88 7.00 11.64
CA LYS A 3 -3.02 6.09 11.72
C LYS A 3 -2.55 4.72 12.20
N LEU A 4 -3.38 4.02 12.96
CA LEU A 4 -3.10 2.69 13.47
C LEU A 4 -3.84 1.64 12.64
N LEU A 5 -3.21 0.49 12.45
CA LEU A 5 -3.84 -0.68 11.84
C LEU A 5 -4.89 -1.26 12.79
N ASP A 6 -6.12 -1.41 12.30
CA ASP A 6 -7.17 -2.16 12.98
C ASP A 6 -7.08 -3.62 12.57
N GLU A 7 -6.35 -4.42 13.35
CA GLU A 7 -6.08 -5.84 13.02
C GLU A 7 -7.37 -6.66 12.92
N ILE A 8 -8.32 -6.43 13.82
CA ILE A 8 -9.58 -7.18 13.87
C ILE A 8 -10.38 -6.89 12.60
N LEU A 9 -10.58 -5.61 12.29
CA LEU A 9 -11.35 -5.23 11.10
C LEU A 9 -10.63 -5.63 9.81
N SER A 10 -9.30 -5.63 9.79
CA SER A 10 -8.48 -6.12 8.67
C SER A 10 -8.71 -7.61 8.40
N VAL A 11 -8.72 -8.45 9.44
CA VAL A 11 -9.01 -9.89 9.34
C VAL A 11 -10.45 -10.14 8.89
N GLU A 12 -11.42 -9.45 9.48
CA GLU A 12 -12.84 -9.57 9.10
C GLU A 12 -13.06 -9.19 7.65
N THR A 13 -12.46 -8.10 7.20
CA THR A 13 -12.55 -7.61 5.82
C THR A 13 -11.90 -8.60 4.86
N SER A 14 -10.69 -9.06 5.17
CA SER A 14 -9.96 -10.09 4.42
C SER A 14 -10.83 -11.33 4.16
N ASN A 15 -11.49 -11.85 5.21
CA ASN A 15 -12.37 -13.01 5.10
C ASN A 15 -13.62 -12.70 4.25
N ARG A 16 -14.20 -11.51 4.42
CA ARG A 16 -15.42 -11.10 3.69
C ARG A 16 -15.18 -11.01 2.19
N ILE A 17 -14.01 -10.53 1.76
CA ILE A 17 -13.67 -10.36 0.35
C ILE A 17 -12.89 -11.54 -0.25
N ASN A 18 -12.55 -12.55 0.57
CA ASN A 18 -11.67 -13.65 0.18
C ASN A 18 -10.33 -13.18 -0.40
N SER A 19 -9.65 -12.30 0.34
CA SER A 19 -8.44 -11.61 -0.12
C SER A 19 -7.29 -12.58 -0.46
N GLN A 20 -6.38 -12.14 -1.32
CA GLN A 20 -5.26 -12.96 -1.82
C GLN A 20 -3.90 -12.35 -1.42
N PRO A 21 -2.88 -13.16 -1.09
CA PRO A 21 -1.62 -12.70 -0.47
C PRO A 21 -0.80 -11.72 -1.30
N THR A 22 -0.99 -11.66 -2.61
CA THR A 22 -0.19 -10.82 -3.53
C THR A 22 -1.02 -9.77 -4.27
N LYS A 23 -2.34 -9.73 -4.07
CA LYS A 23 -3.27 -8.87 -4.82
C LYS A 23 -3.57 -7.58 -4.05
N PHE A 24 -2.53 -6.85 -3.65
CA PHE A 24 -2.66 -5.70 -2.72
C PHE A 24 -3.68 -4.65 -3.19
N PHE A 25 -3.63 -4.29 -4.47
CA PHE A 25 -4.51 -3.28 -5.09
C PHE A 25 -5.95 -3.77 -5.23
N ASP A 26 -6.14 -5.00 -5.72
CA ASP A 26 -7.48 -5.59 -5.83
C ASP A 26 -8.11 -5.80 -4.45
N ASN A 27 -7.37 -6.34 -3.48
CA ASN A 27 -7.88 -6.54 -2.13
C ASN A 27 -8.39 -5.23 -1.50
N ALA A 28 -7.63 -4.13 -1.61
CA ALA A 28 -8.07 -2.85 -1.07
C ALA A 28 -9.26 -2.28 -1.85
N TYR A 29 -9.32 -2.48 -3.17
CA TYR A 29 -10.47 -2.06 -3.97
C TYR A 29 -11.74 -2.83 -3.58
N GLN A 30 -11.67 -4.16 -3.48
CA GLN A 30 -12.77 -4.99 -3.00
C GLN A 30 -13.19 -4.61 -1.57
N ALA A 31 -12.23 -4.29 -0.70
CA ALA A 31 -12.51 -3.80 0.65
C ALA A 31 -13.23 -2.44 0.63
N ALA A 32 -12.83 -1.51 -0.24
CA ALA A 32 -13.48 -0.22 -0.42
C ALA A 32 -14.93 -0.36 -0.92
N LEU A 33 -15.20 -1.36 -1.78
CA LEU A 33 -16.55 -1.72 -2.20
C LEU A 33 -17.40 -2.32 -1.06
N ALA A 34 -16.77 -3.07 -0.15
CA ALA A 34 -17.45 -3.79 0.91
C ALA A 34 -17.78 -2.94 2.16
N ILE A 35 -17.08 -1.82 2.36
CA ILE A 35 -17.18 -0.97 3.55
C ILE A 35 -17.42 0.48 3.14
N GLU A 36 -18.62 0.97 3.43
CA GLU A 36 -19.01 2.35 3.17
C GLU A 36 -18.20 3.36 4.01
N GLY A 37 -17.99 4.55 3.43
CA GLY A 37 -17.28 5.65 4.11
C GLY A 37 -15.75 5.49 4.16
N THR A 38 -15.20 4.50 3.48
CA THR A 38 -13.75 4.31 3.38
C THR A 38 -13.13 5.12 2.26
N THR A 39 -11.84 5.39 2.42
CA THR A 39 -10.98 5.98 1.38
C THR A 39 -10.01 4.91 0.91
N TYR A 40 -9.93 4.68 -0.40
CA TYR A 40 -8.90 3.83 -0.98
C TYR A 40 -7.57 4.57 -0.92
N VAL A 41 -6.53 3.92 -0.39
CA VAL A 41 -5.21 4.52 -0.26
C VAL A 41 -4.17 3.60 -0.88
N GLN A 42 -3.30 4.18 -1.69
CA GLN A 42 -2.12 3.51 -2.20
C GLN A 42 -0.87 4.25 -1.78
N GLY A 43 0.23 3.52 -1.76
CA GLY A 43 1.55 4.04 -1.46
C GLY A 43 2.48 2.88 -1.19
N PHE A 44 3.19 2.93 -0.06
CA PHE A 44 4.22 1.96 0.23
C PHE A 44 4.08 1.34 1.62
N LEU A 45 4.47 0.08 1.70
CA LEU A 45 4.60 -0.68 2.94
C LEU A 45 6.07 -1.01 3.17
N VAL A 46 6.55 -0.72 4.38
CA VAL A 46 7.84 -1.18 4.88
C VAL A 46 7.60 -2.18 6.00
N VAL A 47 8.31 -3.29 5.93
CA VAL A 47 8.21 -4.39 6.89
C VAL A 47 9.51 -4.48 7.68
N SER A 48 9.41 -4.44 9.01
CA SER A 48 10.56 -4.62 9.89
C SER A 48 11.21 -5.99 9.68
N GLY A 49 12.54 -6.04 9.65
CA GLY A 49 13.30 -7.29 9.47
C GLY A 49 13.48 -7.74 8.02
N ILE A 50 12.96 -7.00 7.03
CA ILE A 50 13.28 -7.21 5.62
C ILE A 50 14.12 -6.01 5.13
N PRO A 51 15.45 -6.16 5.02
CA PRO A 51 16.32 -5.08 4.57
C PRO A 51 15.97 -4.56 3.19
N ASP A 52 16.04 -3.24 3.03
CA ASP A 52 15.97 -2.52 1.75
C ASP A 52 14.76 -2.83 0.87
N LYS A 53 13.68 -3.36 1.45
CA LYS A 53 12.46 -3.71 0.71
C LYS A 53 11.32 -2.75 1.03
N VAL A 54 11.13 -1.80 0.12
CA VAL A 54 9.91 -0.99 0.03
C VAL A 54 8.95 -1.71 -0.92
N ILE A 55 7.71 -1.92 -0.49
CA ILE A 55 6.69 -2.65 -1.27
C ILE A 55 5.63 -1.65 -1.70
N GLU A 56 5.34 -1.56 -3.01
CA GLU A 56 4.15 -0.85 -3.48
C GLU A 56 2.89 -1.57 -3.02
N TYR A 57 1.99 -0.83 -2.40
CA TYR A 57 0.94 -1.39 -1.58
C TYR A 57 -0.33 -0.53 -1.62
N SER A 58 -1.45 -1.13 -1.20
CA SER A 58 -2.67 -0.38 -0.99
C SER A 58 -3.49 -0.95 0.15
N TRP A 59 -4.30 -0.11 0.76
CA TRP A 59 -5.18 -0.40 1.90
C TRP A 59 -6.39 0.54 1.85
N ILE A 60 -7.31 0.42 2.80
CA ILE A 60 -8.38 1.39 2.97
C ILE A 60 -8.25 2.10 4.31
N GLU A 61 -8.68 3.35 4.36
CA GLU A 61 -8.73 4.14 5.59
C GLU A 61 -10.18 4.44 5.97
N LEU A 62 -10.50 4.23 7.24
CA LEU A 62 -11.80 4.56 7.83
C LEU A 62 -11.56 5.47 9.04
N GLY A 63 -11.76 6.77 8.85
CA GLY A 63 -11.45 7.78 9.87
C GLY A 63 -9.96 7.83 10.21
N ASP A 64 -9.60 7.51 11.45
CA ASP A 64 -8.23 7.49 11.96
C ASP A 64 -7.57 6.10 11.92
N ARG A 65 -8.22 5.13 11.27
CA ARG A 65 -7.77 3.73 11.21
C ARG A 65 -7.36 3.31 9.81
N ILE A 66 -6.33 2.47 9.74
CA ILE A 66 -5.97 1.69 8.57
C ILE A 66 -6.67 0.34 8.67
N ILE A 67 -7.28 -0.10 7.57
CA ILE A 67 -7.79 -1.46 7.40
C ILE A 67 -7.03 -2.03 6.21
N ASP A 68 -6.24 -3.06 6.46
CA ASP A 68 -5.43 -3.70 5.45
C ASP A 68 -5.99 -5.11 5.18
N PRO A 69 -6.77 -5.31 4.12
CA PRO A 69 -7.36 -6.61 3.82
C PRO A 69 -6.32 -7.68 3.43
N THR A 70 -5.06 -7.30 3.19
CA THR A 70 -3.99 -8.23 2.91
C THR A 70 -3.16 -8.57 4.16
N PHE A 71 -3.30 -7.80 5.25
CA PHE A 71 -2.61 -8.01 6.52
C PHE A 71 -2.56 -9.46 7.01
N PRO A 72 -3.66 -10.25 6.98
CA PRO A 72 -3.65 -11.61 7.51
C PRO A 72 -2.68 -12.55 6.77
N HIS A 73 -2.29 -12.21 5.54
CA HIS A 73 -1.36 -12.98 4.73
C HIS A 73 0.11 -12.61 4.97
N ILE A 74 0.38 -11.47 5.62
CA ILE A 74 1.74 -10.97 5.87
C ILE A 74 2.44 -11.81 6.95
N GLY A 75 1.67 -12.36 7.91
CA GLY A 75 2.21 -13.23 8.97
C GLY A 75 3.07 -12.50 10.00
N LEU A 76 2.89 -11.18 10.14
CA LEU A 76 3.63 -10.32 11.06
C LEU A 76 2.66 -9.48 11.90
N ASN A 77 3.13 -9.05 13.07
CA ASN A 77 2.39 -8.14 13.94
C ASN A 77 2.30 -6.73 13.33
N ALA A 78 1.23 -6.00 13.65
CA ALA A 78 1.01 -4.61 13.21
C ALA A 78 2.17 -3.67 13.54
N GLU A 79 2.88 -3.90 14.66
CA GLU A 79 4.04 -3.11 15.08
C GLU A 79 5.23 -3.17 14.11
N ASN A 80 5.28 -4.20 13.26
CA ASN A 80 6.33 -4.39 12.26
C ASN A 80 5.97 -3.78 10.90
N LEU A 81 4.79 -3.18 10.77
CA LEU A 81 4.27 -2.66 9.51
C LEU A 81 4.23 -1.13 9.54
N TYR A 82 4.82 -0.53 8.52
CA TYR A 82 4.92 0.91 8.38
C TYR A 82 4.33 1.34 7.04
N TYR A 83 3.19 2.03 7.11
CA TYR A 83 2.41 2.47 5.96
C TYR A 83 2.77 3.92 5.58
N PHE A 84 3.04 4.14 4.30
CA PHE A 84 3.42 5.44 3.72
C PHE A 84 2.43 5.80 2.61
N PRO A 85 1.35 6.57 2.92
CA PRO A 85 0.36 6.94 1.92
C PRO A 85 0.96 7.86 0.86
N ALA A 86 0.72 7.53 -0.41
CA ALA A 86 1.09 8.35 -1.56
C ALA A 86 -0.13 9.04 -2.18
N GLN A 87 -1.24 8.31 -2.32
CA GLN A 87 -2.46 8.83 -2.92
C GLN A 87 -3.70 8.28 -2.22
N SER A 88 -4.71 9.13 -2.10
CA SER A 88 -6.00 8.79 -1.52
C SER A 88 -7.10 9.06 -2.54
N LEU A 89 -7.93 8.06 -2.80
CA LEU A 89 -8.98 8.08 -3.80
C LEU A 89 -10.31 7.73 -3.14
N SER A 90 -11.35 8.48 -3.48
CA SER A 90 -12.72 8.06 -3.18
C SER A 90 -13.08 6.81 -3.97
N LEU A 91 -14.03 6.02 -3.47
CA LEU A 91 -14.53 4.84 -4.18
C LEU A 91 -14.92 5.17 -5.64
N LYS A 92 -15.59 6.29 -5.85
CA LYS A 92 -15.98 6.76 -7.19
C LYS A 92 -14.76 6.97 -8.12
N GLN A 93 -13.68 7.55 -7.60
CA GLN A 93 -12.47 7.80 -8.40
C GLN A 93 -11.77 6.49 -8.77
N ILE A 94 -11.54 5.60 -7.78
CA ILE A 94 -10.85 4.33 -8.06
C ILE A 94 -11.67 3.40 -8.96
N THR A 95 -13.00 3.37 -8.81
CA THR A 95 -13.87 2.60 -9.71
C THR A 95 -13.75 3.10 -11.15
N ALA A 96 -13.82 4.41 -11.38
CA ALA A 96 -13.69 4.97 -12.73
C ALA A 96 -12.34 4.61 -13.38
N ILE A 97 -11.25 4.69 -12.62
CA ILE A 97 -9.91 4.36 -13.11
C ILE A 97 -9.78 2.87 -13.46
N ILE A 98 -10.33 1.98 -12.61
CA ILE A 98 -10.30 0.53 -12.86
C ILE A 98 -11.17 0.17 -14.06
N GLU A 99 -12.34 0.79 -14.21
CA GLU A 99 -13.21 0.57 -15.36
C GLU A 99 -12.54 1.00 -16.67
N GLU A 100 -11.96 2.20 -16.71
CA GLU A 100 -11.18 2.70 -17.85
C GLU A 100 -10.03 1.75 -18.20
N SER A 101 -9.26 1.30 -17.20
CA SER A 101 -8.14 0.38 -17.41
C SER A 101 -8.59 -0.98 -17.97
N LYS A 102 -9.77 -1.46 -17.55
CA LYS A 102 -10.32 -2.75 -18.00
C LYS A 102 -10.87 -2.71 -19.43
N GLU A 103 -11.22 -1.55 -19.96
CA GLU A 103 -11.62 -1.43 -21.38
C GLU A 103 -10.47 -1.82 -22.31
N ASP A 104 -9.24 -1.41 -21.95
CA ASP A 104 -8.04 -1.72 -22.71
C ASP A 104 -7.42 -3.08 -22.32
N TYR A 105 -7.49 -3.45 -21.04
CA TYR A 105 -6.83 -4.64 -20.48
C TYR A 105 -7.76 -5.45 -19.56
N PRO A 106 -8.75 -6.18 -20.11
CA PRO A 106 -9.81 -6.82 -19.31
C PRO A 106 -9.36 -8.02 -18.47
N LEU A 107 -8.17 -8.58 -18.75
CA LEU A 107 -7.63 -9.75 -18.07
C LEU A 107 -6.53 -9.41 -17.06
N ASP A 108 -6.12 -8.15 -16.99
CA ASP A 108 -5.00 -7.72 -16.16
C ASP A 108 -5.50 -7.38 -14.74
N ASP A 109 -4.62 -7.59 -13.76
CA ASP A 109 -4.87 -7.16 -12.39
C ASP A 109 -4.85 -5.63 -12.30
N PRO A 110 -5.63 -5.03 -11.39
CA PRO A 110 -5.53 -3.60 -11.14
C PRO A 110 -4.11 -3.23 -10.68
N LEU A 111 -3.51 -2.31 -11.43
CA LEU A 111 -2.18 -1.77 -11.18
C LEU A 111 -2.23 -0.51 -10.29
N PRO A 112 -1.10 -0.10 -9.68
CA PRO A 112 -1.00 1.19 -9.01
C PRO A 112 -1.41 2.34 -9.93
N VAL A 113 -2.05 3.36 -9.36
CA VAL A 113 -2.47 4.57 -10.09
C VAL A 113 -1.40 5.64 -9.90
N TYR A 114 -0.67 6.01 -10.96
CA TYR A 114 0.50 6.87 -10.79
C TYR A 114 0.22 8.38 -10.88
N GLY A 115 -1.05 8.78 -10.95
CA GLY A 115 -1.48 10.18 -11.00
C GLY A 115 -1.11 10.87 -12.31
N ASP A 116 -1.02 12.20 -12.28
CA ASP A 116 -0.69 13.00 -13.46
C ASP A 116 0.81 13.03 -13.77
N LEU A 117 1.14 13.16 -15.05
CA LEU A 117 2.49 13.44 -15.53
C LEU A 117 3.09 14.70 -14.88
N PRO A 118 4.43 14.79 -14.72
CA PRO A 118 5.45 13.87 -15.23
C PRO A 118 5.73 12.68 -14.28
N TYR A 119 5.92 11.50 -14.87
CA TYR A 119 6.38 10.33 -14.14
C TYR A 119 7.90 10.34 -14.00
N GLU A 120 8.40 9.96 -12.83
CA GLU A 120 9.83 9.73 -12.60
C GLU A 120 10.10 8.23 -12.47
N TYR A 121 11.34 7.81 -12.72
CA TYR A 121 11.73 6.41 -12.63
C TYR A 121 12.91 6.28 -11.67
N TYR A 122 12.84 5.31 -10.76
CA TYR A 122 13.96 4.89 -9.91
C TYR A 122 14.27 3.41 -10.17
N GLY A 123 15.29 3.15 -10.99
CA GLY A 123 15.55 1.81 -11.51
C GLY A 123 14.39 1.34 -12.39
N ASP A 124 13.81 0.18 -12.09
CA ASP A 124 12.63 -0.36 -12.77
C ASP A 124 11.30 0.13 -12.20
N LEU A 125 11.32 0.97 -11.15
CA LEU A 125 10.13 1.46 -10.45
C LEU A 125 9.66 2.79 -11.04
N MET A 126 8.41 2.85 -11.53
CA MET A 126 7.80 4.11 -11.96
C MET A 126 7.26 4.83 -10.72
N LEU A 127 7.96 5.87 -10.28
CA LEU A 127 7.45 6.75 -9.25
C LEU A 127 6.54 7.75 -9.94
N GLY A 128 5.25 7.73 -9.61
CA GLY A 128 4.26 8.65 -10.16
C GLY A 128 4.55 10.13 -9.85
N GLY A 129 3.49 10.91 -9.63
CA GLY A 129 3.63 12.30 -9.23
C GLY A 129 4.46 12.52 -7.95
N LYS A 130 4.75 13.78 -7.63
CA LYS A 130 5.60 14.21 -6.50
C LYS A 130 5.24 13.57 -5.15
N ASP A 131 3.95 13.35 -4.89
CA ASP A 131 3.48 12.74 -3.64
C ASP A 131 3.88 11.26 -3.55
N TYR A 132 3.87 10.55 -4.68
CA TYR A 132 4.35 9.17 -4.80
C TYR A 132 5.85 9.09 -4.52
N GLN A 133 6.64 9.97 -5.11
CA GLN A 133 8.08 10.05 -4.85
C GLN A 133 8.37 10.38 -3.38
N THR A 134 7.62 11.31 -2.79
CA THR A 134 7.80 11.71 -1.40
C THR A 134 7.51 10.52 -0.46
N ALA A 135 6.43 9.80 -0.70
CA ALA A 135 6.08 8.60 0.08
C ALA A 135 7.15 7.50 -0.07
N TYR A 136 7.68 7.31 -1.27
CA TYR A 136 8.76 6.35 -1.53
C TYR A 136 10.04 6.70 -0.77
N LEU A 137 10.47 7.96 -0.80
CA LEU A 137 11.67 8.41 -0.09
C LEU A 137 11.52 8.25 1.43
N LEU A 138 10.35 8.57 1.98
CA LEU A 138 10.05 8.35 3.40
C LEU A 138 10.09 6.86 3.77
N ALA A 139 9.57 6.00 2.88
CA ALA A 139 9.63 4.56 3.06
C ALA A 139 11.09 4.04 3.02
N LEU A 140 11.91 4.52 2.07
CA LEU A 140 13.33 4.19 1.99
C LEU A 140 14.10 4.63 3.24
N ASP A 141 13.85 5.84 3.73
CA ASP A 141 14.49 6.32 4.96
C ASP A 141 14.09 5.46 6.15
N LYS A 142 12.83 4.99 6.21
CA LYS A 142 12.40 4.04 7.23
C LYS A 142 13.08 2.68 7.09
N CYS A 143 13.24 2.16 5.87
CA CYS A 143 14.00 0.92 5.64
C CYS A 143 15.43 1.01 6.18
N ARG A 144 16.10 2.15 5.95
CA ARG A 144 17.46 2.41 6.45
C ARG A 144 17.51 2.53 7.97
N GLU A 145 16.52 3.19 8.57
CA GLU A 145 16.40 3.30 10.04
C GLU A 145 16.27 1.93 10.70
N LEU A 146 15.48 1.04 10.11
CA LEU A 146 15.23 -0.31 10.63
C LEU A 146 16.42 -1.27 10.43
N ASN A 147 17.33 -0.96 9.50
CA ASN A 147 18.49 -1.79 9.17
C ASN A 147 19.77 -0.93 9.17
N PRO A 148 20.22 -0.45 10.35
CA PRO A 148 21.45 0.31 10.41
C PRO A 148 22.62 -0.56 9.91
N PRO A 149 23.58 0.01 9.17
CA PRO A 149 24.74 -0.74 8.71
C PRO A 149 25.45 -1.35 9.92
N GLN A 150 25.70 -2.67 9.89
CA GLN A 150 26.54 -3.31 10.89
C GLN A 150 27.92 -2.68 10.79
N ILE A 151 28.31 -1.89 11.80
CA ILE A 151 29.68 -1.46 11.95
C ILE A 151 30.47 -2.73 12.30
N GLU A 152 31.18 -3.30 11.33
CA GLU A 152 32.19 -4.32 11.62
C GLU A 152 33.23 -3.69 12.55
N GLU A 153 33.16 -3.99 13.85
CA GLU A 153 34.30 -3.79 14.74
C GLU A 153 35.43 -4.72 14.28
N THR A 154 36.31 -4.21 13.43
CA THR A 154 37.57 -4.87 13.12
C THR A 154 38.42 -4.86 14.39
N LYS A 155 38.52 -6.01 15.04
CA LYS A 155 39.50 -6.26 16.11
C LYS A 155 40.88 -6.54 15.56
#